data_AF-A0A7W0YZX7-F1
#
_entry.id   AF-A0A7W0YZX7-F1
#
_cell.length_a   1.000
_cell.length_b   1.000
_cell.length_c   1.000
_cell.angle_alpha   90.00
_cell.angle_beta   90.00
_cell.angle_gamma   90.00
#
_symmetry.space_group_name_H-M   'P 1'
#
loop_
_entity.id
_entity.type
_entity.pdbx_description
1 polymer ?
#
loop_
_entity_poly.entity_id
_entity_poly.type
_entity_poly.pdbx_seq_one_letter_code
_entity_poly.pdbx_strand_id
1 'polypeptide(L)'
;MAAIRPDDWNFPLLLHVLGAMVLVGGLVAAVSALVIAWRRDEAQTSLTQLAFRTLLLAVLPSYLLMRITAQWVASRENLDDADLAWISIGYIVTDAGAVILLLSLILGYLGVRRARSEGGGGRG
;
A
#
# COMPACT_ATOMS: atom_id res chain seq x y z
N MET A 1 -7.12 -4.05 38.51
CA MET A 1 -8.40 -3.84 37.80
C MET A 1 -8.05 -3.72 36.33
N ALA A 2 -8.56 -4.60 35.47
CA ALA A 2 -8.39 -4.43 34.03
C ALA A 2 -9.00 -3.09 33.65
N ALA A 3 -8.21 -2.17 33.11
CA ALA A 3 -8.73 -0.94 32.53
C ALA A 3 -9.63 -1.35 31.35
N ILE A 4 -10.95 -1.26 31.52
CA ILE A 4 -11.89 -1.60 30.46
C ILE A 4 -11.79 -0.51 29.41
N ARG A 5 -11.09 -0.80 28.31
CA ARG A 5 -11.03 0.04 27.12
C ARG A 5 -12.43 0.05 26.48
N PRO A 6 -12.96 1.21 26.04
CA PRO A 6 -14.25 1.27 25.35
C PRO A 6 -14.26 0.39 24.10
N ASP A 7 -15.30 -0.43 23.94
CA ASP A 7 -15.38 -1.42 22.84
C ASP A 7 -15.41 -0.78 21.45
N ASP A 8 -15.87 0.47 21.35
CA ASP A 8 -15.89 1.24 20.10
C ASP A 8 -14.49 1.57 19.59
N TRP A 9 -13.44 1.44 20.42
CA TRP A 9 -12.04 1.61 20.00
C TRP A 9 -11.48 0.36 19.31
N ASN A 10 -12.12 -0.81 19.47
CA ASN A 10 -11.67 -2.05 18.84
C ASN A 10 -11.93 -2.06 17.33
N PHE A 11 -13.01 -1.41 16.88
CA PHE A 11 -13.34 -1.34 15.46
C PHE A 11 -12.29 -0.60 14.60
N PRO A 12 -11.86 0.64 14.95
CA PRO A 12 -10.79 1.29 14.19
C PRO A 12 -9.47 0.54 14.28
N LEU A 13 -9.17 -0.11 15.40
CA LEU A 13 -7.99 -0.98 15.52
C LEU A 13 -8.06 -2.17 14.56
N LEU A 14 -9.20 -2.84 14.46
CA LEU A 14 -9.42 -3.93 13.51
C LEU A 14 -9.21 -3.45 12.07
N LEU A 15 -9.76 -2.29 11.70
CA LEU A 15 -9.58 -1.72 10.37
C LEU A 15 -8.11 -1.36 10.08
N HIS A 16 -7.38 -0.87 11.08
CA HIS A 16 -5.95 -0.59 10.97
C HIS A 16 -5.16 -1.86 10.67
N VAL A 17 -5.39 -2.92 11.45
CA VAL A 17 -4.72 -4.22 11.26
C VAL A 17 -5.12 -4.85 9.92
N LEU A 18 -6.40 -4.81 9.56
CA LEU A 18 -6.88 -5.31 8.27
C LEU A 18 -6.20 -4.56 7.11
N GLY A 19 -6.16 -3.22 7.17
CA GLY A 19 -5.45 -2.38 6.21
C GLY A 19 -3.98 -2.77 6.10
N ALA A 20 -3.28 -2.92 7.23
CA ALA A 20 -1.89 -3.34 7.25
C ALA A 20 -1.66 -4.73 6.63
N MET A 21 -2.52 -5.71 6.94
CA MET A 21 -2.40 -7.07 6.40
C MET A 21 -2.65 -7.13 4.89
N VAL A 22 -3.65 -6.39 4.40
CA VAL A 22 -3.93 -6.29 2.96
C VAL A 22 -2.81 -5.54 2.24
N LEU A 23 -2.26 -4.48 2.86
CA LEU A 23 -1.13 -3.73 2.34
C LEU A 23 0.09 -4.65 2.14
N VAL A 24 0.47 -5.37 3.20
CA VAL A 24 1.61 -6.31 3.16
C VAL A 24 1.37 -7.42 2.15
N GLY A 25 0.19 -8.06 2.17
CA GLY A 25 -0.16 -9.10 1.21
C GLY A 25 -0.12 -8.61 -0.25
N GLY A 26 -0.65 -7.41 -0.50
CA GLY A 26 -0.64 -6.79 -1.82
C GLY A 26 0.76 -6.44 -2.31
N LEU A 27 1.62 -5.91 -1.42
CA LEU A 27 3.03 -5.63 -1.74
C LEU A 27 3.79 -6.91 -2.07
N VAL A 28 3.64 -7.95 -1.24
CA VAL A 28 4.26 -9.26 -1.48
C VAL A 28 3.80 -9.84 -2.83
N ALA A 29 2.50 -9.78 -3.12
CA ALA A 29 1.97 -10.24 -4.40
C ALA A 29 2.52 -9.45 -5.59
N ALA A 30 2.57 -8.11 -5.50
CA ALA A 30 3.09 -7.25 -6.56
C ALA A 30 4.58 -7.51 -6.81
N VAL A 31 5.40 -7.57 -5.75
CA VAL A 31 6.84 -7.87 -5.85
C VAL A 31 7.05 -9.27 -6.43
N SER A 32 6.30 -10.26 -5.98
CA SER A 32 6.39 -11.63 -6.51
C SER A 32 6.07 -11.68 -8.00
N ALA A 33 5.02 -11.00 -8.44
CA ALA A 33 4.66 -10.89 -9.85
C ALA A 33 5.78 -10.24 -10.68
N LEU A 34 6.41 -9.16 -10.19
CA LEU A 34 7.53 -8.51 -10.86
C LEU A 34 8.78 -9.40 -10.92
N VAL A 35 9.11 -10.11 -9.83
CA VAL A 35 10.25 -11.05 -9.79
C VAL A 35 10.04 -12.20 -10.78
N ILE A 36 8.83 -12.72 -10.89
CA ILE A 36 8.50 -13.79 -11.85
C ILE A 36 8.54 -13.23 -13.28
N ALA A 37 7.98 -12.04 -13.51
CA ALA A 37 7.99 -11.37 -14.82
C ALA A 37 9.42 -11.13 -15.33
N TRP A 38 10.35 -10.79 -14.43
CA TRP A 38 11.75 -10.59 -14.77
C TRP A 38 12.47 -11.89 -15.17
N ARG A 39 11.99 -13.05 -14.72
CA ARG A 39 12.58 -14.36 -15.02
C ARG A 39 11.95 -15.07 -16.22
N ARG A 40 10.78 -14.62 -16.70
CA ARG A 40 10.00 -15.29 -17.75
C ARG A 40 9.46 -14.31 -18.77
N ASP A 41 9.99 -14.37 -19.99
CA ASP A 41 9.61 -13.46 -21.08
C ASP A 41 8.15 -13.62 -21.51
N GLU A 42 7.63 -14.85 -21.60
CA GLU A 42 6.27 -15.11 -22.10
C GLU A 42 5.15 -14.47 -21.27
N ALA A 43 5.36 -14.32 -19.96
CA ALA A 43 4.36 -13.78 -19.04
C ALA A 43 4.63 -12.33 -18.62
N GLN A 44 5.73 -11.72 -19.10
CA GLN A 44 6.27 -10.46 -18.60
C GLN A 44 5.24 -9.33 -18.61
N THR A 45 4.54 -9.12 -19.74
CA THR A 45 3.54 -8.05 -19.87
C THR A 45 2.36 -8.25 -18.92
N SER A 46 1.81 -9.47 -18.86
CA SER A 46 0.64 -9.77 -18.03
C SER A 46 0.93 -9.63 -16.53
N LEU A 47 2.10 -10.11 -16.08
CA LEU A 47 2.53 -10.03 -14.69
C LEU A 47 2.91 -8.62 -14.26
N THR A 48 3.50 -7.83 -15.15
CA THR A 48 3.78 -6.40 -14.88
C THR A 48 2.48 -5.61 -14.74
N GLN A 49 1.48 -5.88 -15.59
CA GLN A 49 0.16 -5.28 -15.46
C GLN A 49 -0.56 -5.73 -14.20
N LEU A 50 -0.43 -7.01 -13.82
CA LEU A 50 -0.97 -7.53 -12.57
C LEU A 50 -0.33 -6.80 -11.38
N ALA A 51 0.99 -6.69 -11.34
CA ALA A 51 1.70 -5.97 -10.28
C ALA A 51 1.22 -4.51 -10.17
N PHE A 52 1.12 -3.79 -11.29
CA PHE A 52 0.61 -2.42 -11.31
C PHE A 52 -0.84 -2.33 -10.81
N ARG A 53 -1.72 -3.23 -11.25
CA ARG A 53 -3.11 -3.30 -10.77
C ARG A 53 -3.18 -3.60 -9.28
N THR A 54 -2.34 -4.50 -8.77
CA THR A 54 -2.26 -4.80 -7.34
C THR A 54 -1.81 -3.58 -6.54
N LEU A 55 -0.79 -2.86 -7.01
CA LEU A 55 -0.34 -1.62 -6.36
C LEU A 55 -1.48 -0.57 -6.31
N LEU A 56 -2.22 -0.41 -7.40
CA LEU A 56 -3.26 0.62 -7.53
C LEU A 56 -4.58 0.26 -6.84
N LEU A 57 -5.03 -1.00 -6.94
CA LEU A 57 -6.36 -1.45 -6.51
C LEU A 57 -6.35 -2.15 -5.14
N ALA A 58 -5.20 -2.62 -4.66
CA ALA A 58 -5.10 -3.26 -3.34
C ALA A 58 -4.19 -2.48 -2.39
N VAL A 59 -2.95 -2.17 -2.80
CA VAL A 59 -1.96 -1.54 -1.91
C VAL A 59 -2.32 -0.09 -1.60
N LEU A 60 -2.67 0.72 -2.60
CA LEU A 60 -3.07 2.11 -2.38
C LEU A 60 -4.29 2.26 -1.44
N PRO A 61 -5.44 1.58 -1.67
CA PRO A 61 -6.59 1.71 -0.77
C PRO A 61 -6.32 1.13 0.62
N SER A 62 -5.53 0.05 0.74
CA SER A 62 -5.17 -0.50 2.06
C SER A 62 -4.23 0.40 2.84
N TYR A 63 -3.30 1.10 2.18
CA TYR A 63 -2.49 2.15 2.80
C TYR A 63 -3.39 3.25 3.41
N LEU A 64 -4.36 3.75 2.64
CA LEU A 64 -5.28 4.78 3.12
C LEU A 64 -6.12 4.27 4.28
N LEU A 65 -6.67 3.06 4.17
CA LEU A 65 -7.45 2.43 5.24
C LEU A 65 -6.62 2.34 6.52
N MET A 66 -5.40 1.80 6.44
CA MET A 66 -4.47 1.68 7.56
C MET A 66 -4.13 3.04 8.17
N ARG A 67 -3.81 4.05 7.34
CA ARG A 67 -3.35 5.36 7.82
C ARG A 67 -4.46 6.18 8.48
N ILE A 68 -5.66 6.19 7.89
CA ILE A 68 -6.82 6.91 8.41
C ILE A 68 -7.25 6.30 9.75
N THR A 69 -7.27 4.97 9.82
CA THR A 69 -7.71 4.26 11.04
C THR A 69 -6.65 4.32 12.14
N ALA A 70 -5.35 4.41 11.80
CA ALA A 70 -4.31 4.73 12.78
C ALA A 70 -4.58 6.07 13.48
N GLN A 71 -4.88 7.12 12.70
CA GLN A 71 -5.20 8.45 13.26
C GLN A 71 -6.49 8.41 14.08
N TRP A 72 -7.45 7.59 13.66
CA TRP A 72 -8.69 7.43 14.38
C TRP A 72 -8.48 6.77 15.75
N VAL A 73 -7.66 5.71 15.84
CA VAL A 73 -7.29 5.11 17.14
C VAL A 73 -6.51 6.11 17.99
N ALA A 74 -5.54 6.82 17.40
CA ALA A 74 -4.70 7.77 18.14
C ALA A 74 -5.54 8.88 18.81
N SER A 75 -6.50 9.45 18.09
CA SER A 75 -7.40 10.48 18.63
C SER A 75 -8.36 9.95 19.70
N ARG A 76 -8.76 8.68 19.65
CA ARG A 76 -9.60 8.04 20.68
C ARG A 76 -8.82 7.77 21.96
N GLU A 77 -7.56 7.36 21.83
CA GLU A 77 -6.69 7.01 22.96
C GLU A 77 -5.90 8.20 23.54
N ASN A 78 -6.09 9.41 23.00
CA ASN A 78 -5.28 10.59 23.31
C ASN A 78 -3.76 10.32 23.13
N LEU A 79 -3.42 9.58 22.08
CA LEU A 79 -2.02 9.24 21.73
C LEU A 79 -1.35 10.28 20.84
N ASP A 80 -2.10 11.28 20.37
CA ASP A 80 -1.58 12.31 19.45
C ASP A 80 -0.43 13.11 20.08
N ASP A 81 -0.47 13.34 21.40
CA ASP A 81 0.57 14.04 22.17
C ASP A 81 1.43 13.09 23.02
N ALA A 82 1.26 11.77 22.87
CA ALA A 82 2.01 10.79 23.62
C ALA A 82 3.44 10.68 23.09
N ASP A 83 4.44 10.91 23.95
CA ASP A 83 5.87 10.78 23.61
C ASP A 83 6.30 9.31 23.57
N LEU A 84 5.76 8.57 22.61
CA LEU A 84 5.98 7.14 22.41
C LEU A 84 6.74 6.92 21.10
N ALA A 85 8.04 6.68 21.21
CA ALA A 85 8.94 6.51 20.06
C ALA A 85 8.44 5.49 19.02
N TRP A 86 7.82 4.38 19.45
CA TRP A 86 7.32 3.35 18.54
C TRP A 86 6.15 3.84 17.65
N ILE A 87 5.30 4.75 18.14
CA ILE A 87 4.22 5.38 17.35
C ILE A 87 4.83 6.30 16.31
N SER A 88 5.75 7.18 16.74
CA SER A 88 6.43 8.14 15.85
C SER A 88 7.21 7.42 14.74
N ILE A 89 7.93 6.35 15.07
CA ILE A 89 8.61 5.49 14.08
C ILE A 89 7.59 4.88 13.13
N GLY A 90 6.46 4.37 13.64
CA GLY A 90 5.38 3.82 12.82
C GLY A 90 4.87 4.81 11.78
N TYR A 91 4.63 6.07 12.16
CA TYR A 91 4.23 7.13 11.22
C TYR A 91 5.31 7.44 10.19
N ILE A 92 6.56 7.62 10.62
CA ILE A 92 7.68 7.90 9.70
C ILE A 92 7.84 6.78 8.67
N VAL A 93 7.84 5.51 9.11
CA VAL A 93 7.98 4.36 8.22
C VAL A 93 6.80 4.26 7.24
N THR A 94 5.58 4.48 7.74
CA THR A 94 4.36 4.44 6.92
C THR A 94 4.37 5.53 5.86
N ASP A 95 4.73 6.76 6.22
CA ASP A 95 4.72 7.91 5.31
C ASP A 95 5.88 7.83 4.30
N ALA A 96 7.07 7.37 4.71
CA ALA A 96 8.16 7.07 3.79
C ALA A 96 7.78 5.95 2.80
N GLY A 97 7.12 4.90 3.29
CA GLY A 97 6.57 3.84 2.44
C GLY A 97 5.54 4.35 1.43
N ALA A 98 4.71 5.32 1.82
CA ALA A 98 3.73 5.97 0.94
C ALA A 98 4.41 6.71 -0.22
N VAL A 99 5.53 7.40 0.04
CA VAL A 99 6.32 8.06 -1.00
C VAL A 99 6.85 7.03 -2.00
N ILE A 100 7.39 5.91 -1.53
CA ILE A 100 7.88 4.83 -2.40
C ILE A 100 6.74 4.23 -3.23
N LEU A 101 5.57 4.00 -2.62
CA LEU A 101 4.38 3.53 -3.32
C LEU A 101 3.95 4.51 -4.42
N LEU A 102 3.89 5.81 -4.10
CA LEU A 102 3.52 6.85 -5.05
C LEU A 102 4.48 6.90 -6.24
N LEU A 103 5.79 6.86 -5.99
CA LEU A 103 6.80 6.80 -7.05
C LEU A 103 6.63 5.55 -7.91
N SER A 104 6.37 4.40 -7.30
CA SER A 104 6.12 3.14 -8.00
C SER A 104 4.88 3.22 -8.91
N LEU A 105 3.80 3.86 -8.45
CA LEU A 105 2.60 4.10 -9.24
C LEU A 105 2.84 5.05 -10.41
N ILE A 106 3.59 6.14 -10.19
CA ILE A 106 3.96 7.10 -11.24
C ILE A 106 4.79 6.38 -12.32
N LEU A 107 5.84 5.66 -11.92
CA LEU A 107 6.71 4.92 -12.85
C LEU A 107 5.93 3.84 -13.60
N GLY A 108 5.07 3.09 -12.90
CA GLY A 108 4.20 2.09 -13.53
C GLY A 108 3.25 2.70 -14.56
N TYR A 109 2.63 3.84 -14.25
CA TYR A 109 1.77 4.57 -15.18
C TYR A 109 2.52 5.07 -16.41
N LEU A 110 3.71 5.66 -16.22
CA LEU A 110 4.56 6.11 -17.32
C LEU A 110 4.98 4.94 -18.23
N GLY A 111 5.31 3.79 -17.64
CA GLY A 111 5.61 2.56 -18.38
C GLY A 111 4.42 2.09 -19.24
N VAL A 112 3.21 2.07 -18.68
CA VAL A 112 1.98 1.72 -19.41
C VAL A 112 1.70 2.72 -20.54
N ARG A 113 1.91 4.02 -20.31
CA ARG A 113 1.70 5.06 -21.33
C ARG A 113 2.67 4.89 -22.50
N ARG A 114 3.96 4.63 -22.21
CA ARG A 114 4.99 4.44 -23.23
C ARG A 114 4.70 3.23 -24.12
N ALA A 115 4.33 2.10 -23.53
CA ALA A 115 4.01 0.88 -24.29
C ALA A 115 2.85 1.08 -25.29
N ARG A 116 1.87 1.93 -24.96
CA ARG A 116 0.77 2.29 -25.88
C ARG A 116 1.23 3.15 -27.05
N SER A 117 2.19 4.05 -26.84
CA SER A 117 2.74 4.89 -27.91
C SER A 117 3.60 4.10 -28.90
N GLU A 118 4.40 3.16 -28.42
CA GLU A 118 5.26 2.31 -29.28
C GLU A 118 4.45 1.30 -30.11
N GLY A 119 3.35 0.76 -29.56
CA GLY A 119 2.45 -0.15 -30.30
C GLY A 119 1.54 0.50 -31.35
N GLY A 120 1.38 1.83 -31.32
CA GLY A 120 0.53 2.58 -32.25
C GLY A 120 1.24 3.10 -33.51
N GLY A 121 2.57 3.11 -33.54
CA GLY A 121 3.37 3.66 -34.65
C GLY A 121 3.73 2.67 -35.77
N GLY A 122 3.39 1.39 -35.63
CA GLY A 122 3.73 0.32 -36.59
C GLY A 122 2.68 0.05 -37.67
N ARG A 123 1.69 0.93 -37.85
CA ARG A 123 0.63 0.82 -38.86
C ARG A 123 0.38 2.18 -39.51
N GLY A 124 1.28 2.58 -40.40
CA GLY A 124 1.17 3.73 -41.29
C GLY A 124 1.90 3.43 -42.57
#